data_AF-A0A1B6VFY2-F1
#
_entry.id   AF-A0A1B6VFY2-F1
#
_cell.length_a   1.000
_cell.length_b   1.000
_cell.length_c   1.000
_cell.angle_alpha   90.00
_cell.angle_beta   90.00
_cell.angle_gamma   90.00
#
_symmetry.space_group_name_H-M   'P 1'
#
loop_
_entity.id
_entity.type
_entity.pdbx_description
1 polymer ?
#
loop_
_entity_poly.entity_id
_entity_poly.type
_entity_poly.pdbx_seq_one_letter_code
_entity_poly.pdbx_strand_id
1 'polypeptide(L)' 'MGIVKIDEDLHEEARRASTVMCRSINAQAEFWMKIGMLAEANPTLSFNDIVKQQLVLGDVRVPDLTVA' A
#
# COMPACT_ATOMS: atom_id res chain seq x y z
N MET A 1 3.88 3.33 20.88
CA MET A 1 3.21 2.60 19.77
C MET A 1 1.82 2.19 20.26
N GLY A 2 0.75 2.57 19.57
CA GLY A 2 -0.58 2.02 19.85
C GLY A 2 -0.68 0.62 19.25
N ILE A 3 -1.16 -0.36 20.01
CA ILE A 3 -1.36 -1.72 19.50
C ILE A 3 -2.74 -1.76 18.85
N VAL A 4 -2.79 -2.04 17.54
CA VAL A 4 -4.04 -2.28 16.82
C VAL A 4 -4.22 -3.79 16.70
N LYS A 5 -5.33 -4.32 17.25
CA LYS A 5 -5.72 -5.70 17.02
C LYS A 5 -6.36 -5.81 15.64
N ILE A 6 -5.95 -6.83 14.88
CA ILE A 6 -6.58 -7.23 13.62
C ILE A 6 -6.98 -8.70 13.72
N ASP A 7 -7.88 -9.12 12.84
CA ASP A 7 -8.32 -10.50 12.73
C ASP A 7 -7.16 -11.44 12.33
N GLU A 8 -7.19 -12.69 12.79
CA GLU A 8 -6.11 -13.67 12.54
C GLU A 8 -5.99 -14.02 11.05
N ASP A 9 -7.12 -14.14 10.35
CA ASP A 9 -7.11 -14.45 8.92
C ASP A 9 -6.51 -13.27 8.13
N LEU A 10 -6.84 -12.03 8.51
CA LEU A 10 -6.26 -10.84 7.91
C LEU A 10 -4.76 -10.71 8.22
N HIS A 11 -4.33 -11.08 9.42
CA HIS A 11 -2.92 -11.11 9.80
C HIS A 11 -2.14 -12.12 8.94
N GLU A 12 -2.70 -13.31 8.68
CA GLU A 12 -2.09 -14.31 7.81
C GLU A 12 -2.08 -13.89 6.33
N GLU A 13 -3.10 -13.20 5.84
CA GLU A 13 -3.06 -12.59 4.50
C GLU A 13 -1.99 -11.51 4.39
N ALA A 14 -1.87 -10.64 5.41
CA ALA A 14 -0.81 -9.62 5.46
C ALA A 14 0.58 -10.27 5.45
N ARG A 15 0.76 -11.37 6.20
CA ARG A 15 1.99 -12.17 6.20
C ARG A 15 2.31 -12.69 4.80
N ARG A 16 1.36 -13.35 4.13
CA ARG A 16 1.54 -13.90 2.78
C ARG A 16 1.90 -12.80 1.77
N ALA A 17 1.15 -11.71 1.75
CA ALA A 17 1.37 -10.58 0.86
C ALA A 17 2.75 -9.92 1.11
N SER A 18 3.15 -9.76 2.37
CA SER A 18 4.42 -9.11 2.73
C SER A 18 5.63 -9.82 2.13
N THR A 19 5.60 -11.16 2.08
CA THR A 19 6.67 -11.99 1.49
C THR A 19 6.81 -11.73 -0.02
N VAL A 20 5.68 -11.67 -0.75
CA VAL A 20 5.68 -11.43 -2.20
C VAL A 20 6.08 -9.99 -2.52
N MET A 21 5.64 -9.05 -1.69
CA MET A 21 5.87 -7.62 -1.87
C MET A 21 7.18 -7.13 -1.25
N CYS A 22 8.06 -8.05 -0.84
CA CYS A 22 9.40 -7.80 -0.30
C CYS A 22 9.43 -6.74 0.83
N ARG A 23 8.48 -6.81 1.77
CA ARG A 23 8.36 -5.87 2.90
C ARG A 23 8.02 -6.59 4.20
N SER A 24 8.15 -5.91 5.35
CA SER A 24 7.72 -6.49 6.64
C SER A 24 6.20 -6.59 6.72
N ILE A 25 5.69 -7.48 7.58
CA ILE A 25 4.25 -7.63 7.84
C ILE A 25 3.63 -6.28 8.28
N ASN A 26 4.33 -5.55 9.17
CA ASN A 26 3.88 -4.25 9.62
C ASN A 26 3.82 -3.22 8.48
N ALA A 27 4.83 -3.22 7.59
CA ALA A 27 4.83 -2.34 6.42
C ALA A 27 3.72 -2.70 5.42
N GLN A 28 3.38 -3.98 5.31
CA GLN A 28 2.24 -4.43 4.51
C GLN A 28 0.91 -3.98 5.10
N ALA A 29 0.73 -4.11 6.41
CA ALA A 29 -0.46 -3.63 7.10
C ALA A 29 -0.59 -2.09 6.99
N GLU A 30 0.50 -1.35 7.21
CA GLU A 30 0.52 0.10 7.05
C GLU A 30 0.14 0.51 5.62
N PHE A 31 0.66 -0.20 4.62
CA PHE A 31 0.31 0.06 3.22
C PHE A 31 -1.20 -0.10 2.99
N TRP A 32 -1.81 -1.20 3.44
CA TRP A 32 -3.26 -1.39 3.28
C TRP A 32 -4.07 -0.34 4.02
N MET A 33 -3.69 0.02 5.25
CA MET A 33 -4.36 1.09 6.01
C MET A 33 -4.28 2.44 5.28
N LYS A 34 -3.11 2.79 4.76
CA LYS A 34 -2.90 4.05 4.03
C LYS A 34 -3.69 4.09 2.72
N ILE A 35 -3.68 3.00 1.95
CA ILE A 35 -4.44 2.92 0.70
C ILE A 35 -5.95 2.95 0.97
N GLY A 36 -6.44 2.23 1.98
CA GLY A 36 -7.85 2.25 2.36
C GLY A 36 -8.33 3.65 2.74
N MET A 37 -7.58 4.34 3.60
CA MET A 37 -7.85 5.73 3.96
C MET A 37 -7.86 6.67 2.74
N LEU A 38 -6.91 6.52 1.81
CA LEU A 38 -6.84 7.34 0.60
C LEU A 38 -7.99 7.08 -0.36
N ALA A 39 -8.42 5.82 -0.50
CA ALA A 39 -9.57 5.44 -1.30
C ALA A 39 -10.87 5.97 -0.70
N GLU A 40 -11.03 5.94 0.63
CA GLU A 40 -12.15 6.57 1.33
C GLU A 40 -12.17 8.09 1.14
N ALA A 41 -11.01 8.75 1.23
CA ALA A 41 -10.91 10.19 1.05
C ALA A 41 -11.10 10.64 -0.41
N ASN A 42 -10.85 9.75 -1.38
CA ASN A 42 -10.93 10.06 -2.81
C ASN A 42 -11.69 8.94 -3.57
N PRO A 43 -13.03 8.84 -3.42
CA PRO A 43 -13.81 7.73 -3.98
C PRO A 43 -13.78 7.61 -5.51
N THR A 44 -13.37 8.67 -6.21
CA THR A 44 -13.30 8.73 -7.68
C THR A 44 -11.95 8.27 -8.23
N LEU A 45 -10.92 8.12 -7.39
CA LEU A 45 -9.60 7.72 -7.83
C LEU A 45 -9.51 6.20 -7.90
N SER A 46 -8.89 5.69 -8.97
CA SER A 46 -8.55 4.27 -9.03
C SER A 46 -7.39 3.95 -8.10
N PHE A 47 -7.23 2.67 -7.75
CA PHE A 47 -6.06 2.21 -7.00
C PHE A 47 -4.74 2.63 -7.67
N ASN A 48 -4.66 2.54 -9.00
CA ASN A 48 -3.47 2.92 -9.74
C ASN A 48 -3.17 4.42 -9.62
N ASP A 49 -4.21 5.27 -9.62
CA ASP A 49 -4.04 6.71 -9.43
C ASP A 49 -3.55 7.05 -8.03
N ILE A 50 -4.10 6.37 -7.01
CA ILE A 50 -3.66 6.51 -5.61
C ILE A 50 -2.18 6.13 -5.49
N VAL A 51 -1.78 4.97 -6.03
CA VAL A 51 -0.38 4.52 -6.01
C VAL A 51 0.53 5.50 -6.75
N LYS A 52 0.12 5.99 -7.92
CA LYS A 52 0.88 6.97 -8.69
C LYS A 52 1.10 8.26 -7.89
N GLN A 53 0.07 8.77 -7.22
CA GLN A 53 0.21 9.93 -6.34
C GLN A 53 1.18 9.66 -5.18
N GLN A 54 1.11 8.49 -4.54
CA GLN A 54 2.03 8.12 -3.47
C GLN A 54 3.49 8.01 -3.95
N LEU A 55 3.73 7.51 -5.16
CA LEU A 55 5.07 7.45 -5.75
C LEU A 55 5.63 8.86 -6.02
N VAL A 56 4.81 9.77 -6.52
CA VAL A 56 5.17 11.18 -6.74
C VAL A 56 5.49 11.88 -5.41
N LEU A 57 4.65 11.68 -4.39
CA LEU A 57 4.86 12.25 -3.05
C LEU A 57 6.10 11.69 -2.36
N GLY A 58 6.41 10.41 -2.59
CA GLY A 58 7.57 9.74 -2.04
C GLY A 58 8.89 10.06 -2.74
N ASP A 59 8.88 10.94 -3.73
CA ASP A 59 10.02 11.27 -4.60
C ASP A 59 10.71 10.01 -5.17
N VAL A 60 9.91 8.98 -5.45
CA VAL A 60 10.42 7.73 -5.98
C VAL A 60 10.71 7.94 -7.46
N ARG A 61 11.99 7.81 -7.86
CA ARG A 61 12.36 7.75 -9.28
C ARG A 61 11.77 6.50 -9.92
N VAL A 62 10.63 6.66 -10.56
CA VAL A 62 10.09 5.66 -11.47
C VAL A 62 10.83 5.82 -12.81
N PRO A 63 11.51 4.78 -13.33
CA PRO A 63 12.11 4.84 -14.65
C PRO A 63 11.02 5.15 -15.69
N ASP A 64 11.29 6.08 -16.58
CA ASP A 64 10.35 6.44 -17.64
C ASP A 64 10.10 5.20 -18.51
N LEU A 65 8.88 4.65 -18.46
CA LEU A 65 8.48 3.48 -19.24
C LEU A 65 8.14 3.86 -20.69
N THR A 66 8.72 4.96 -21.21
CA THR A 66 8.72 5.31 -22.62
C THR A 66 9.60 4.32 -23.38
N VAL A 67 9.14 3.07 -23.47
CA VAL A 67 9.66 2.10 -24.42
C VAL A 67 8.80 2.25 -25.69
N ALA A 68 9.52 2.41 -26.79
CA ALA A 68 9.06 2.71 -28.15
C ALA A 68 8.03 1.74 -28.72
#